data_AF-A0A0A5I2A5-F1
#
_entry.id   AF-A0A0A5I2A5-F1
#
_cell.length_a   1.000
_cell.length_b   1.000
_cell.length_c   1.000
_cell.angle_alpha   90.00
_cell.angle_beta   90.00
_cell.angle_gamma   90.00
#
_symmetry.space_group_name_H-M   'P 1'
#
loop_
_entity.id
_entity.type
_entity.pdbx_description
1 polymer ?
#
loop_
_entity_poly.entity_id
_entity_poly.type
_entity_poly.pdbx_seq_one_letter_code
_entity_poly.pdbx_strand_id
1 'polypeptide(L)' 'MNRKKKINSILKAKLKKKNAKLHKSKKPRYISKAERAKLESEDKTEQTSTELSEQESTSADSSEQ' A
#
# COMPACT_ATOMS: atom_id res chain seq x y z
N MET A 1 -24.07 -34.57 10.48
CA MET A 1 -23.92 -33.46 9.49
C MET A 1 -23.68 -34.09 8.12
N ASN A 2 -24.56 -33.87 7.14
CA ASN A 2 -24.37 -34.39 5.78
C ASN A 2 -23.00 -33.98 5.22
N ARG A 3 -22.33 -34.89 4.50
CA ARG A 3 -20.99 -34.68 3.90
C ARG A 3 -20.86 -33.34 3.19
N LYS A 4 -21.88 -32.94 2.42
CA LYS A 4 -21.99 -31.63 1.75
C LYS A 4 -21.85 -30.44 2.72
N LYS A 5 -22.58 -30.46 3.84
CA LYS A 5 -22.51 -29.41 4.87
C LYS A 5 -21.11 -29.34 5.51
N LYS A 6 -20.48 -30.49 5.76
CA LYS A 6 -19.13 -30.57 6.34
C LYS A 6 -18.07 -29.94 5.43
N ILE A 7 -18.07 -30.31 4.14
CA ILE A 7 -17.15 -29.75 3.15
C ILE A 7 -17.29 -28.23 3.06
N ASN A 8 -18.53 -27.73 2.97
CA ASN A 8 -18.79 -26.29 2.89
C ASN A 8 -18.30 -25.54 4.14
N SER A 9 -18.45 -26.13 5.32
CA SER A 9 -17.96 -25.52 6.57
C SER A 9 -16.43 -25.41 6.58
N ILE A 10 -15.73 -26.44 6.10
CA ILE A 10 -14.26 -26.48 6.03
C ILE A 10 -13.75 -25.43 5.02
N LEU A 11 -14.37 -25.35 3.84
CA LEU A 11 -13.98 -24.38 2.82
C LEU A 11 -14.17 -22.93 3.31
N LYS A 12 -15.31 -22.63 3.95
CA LYS A 12 -15.56 -21.32 4.56
C LYS A 12 -14.54 -20.98 5.65
N ALA A 13 -14.19 -21.95 6.50
CA ALA A 13 -13.19 -21.75 7.54
C ALA A 13 -11.80 -21.45 6.95
N LYS A 14 -11.38 -22.17 5.89
CA LYS A 14 -10.12 -21.92 5.19
C LYS A 14 -10.10 -20.53 4.53
N LEU A 15 -11.19 -20.14 3.87
CA LEU A 15 -11.33 -18.82 3.25
C LEU A 15 -11.23 -17.71 4.28
N LYS A 16 -11.95 -17.81 5.41
CA LYS A 16 -11.85 -16.85 6.52
C LYS A 16 -10.42 -16.72 7.06
N LYS A 17 -9.70 -17.83 7.23
CA LYS A 17 -8.29 -17.83 7.66
C LYS A 17 -7.38 -17.13 6.65
N LYS A 18 -7.60 -17.30 5.35
CA LYS A 18 -6.84 -16.61 4.30
C LYS A 18 -7.11 -15.09 4.32
N ASN A 19 -8.38 -14.71 4.39
CA ASN A 19 -8.76 -13.29 4.41
C ASN A 19 -8.25 -12.57 5.66
N ALA A 20 -8.32 -13.21 6.83
CA ALA A 20 -7.76 -12.68 8.07
C ALA A 20 -6.27 -12.31 7.97
N LYS A 21 -5.49 -13.06 7.17
CA LYS A 21 -4.07 -12.78 6.94
C LYS A 21 -3.83 -11.64 5.94
N LEU A 22 -4.80 -11.36 5.06
CA LEU A 22 -4.67 -10.33 4.03
C LEU A 22 -5.08 -8.94 4.53
N HIS A 23 -5.85 -8.87 5.63
CA HIS A 23 -6.26 -7.60 6.22
C HIS A 23 -5.07 -6.89 6.88
N LYS A 24 -4.47 -5.93 6.15
CA LYS A 24 -3.60 -4.91 6.74
C LYS A 24 -4.49 -3.90 7.47
N SER A 25 -4.16 -3.55 8.71
CA SER A 25 -4.87 -2.47 9.42
C SER A 25 -4.67 -1.15 8.68
N LYS A 26 -5.74 -0.38 8.47
CA LYS A 26 -5.69 0.96 7.83
C LYS A 26 -4.89 2.01 8.64
N LYS A 27 -4.41 1.66 9.83
CA LYS A 27 -3.62 2.55 10.67
C LYS A 27 -2.13 2.39 10.30
N PRO A 28 -1.37 3.49 10.16
CA PRO A 28 0.08 3.38 10.04
C PRO A 28 0.61 2.69 11.29
N ARG A 29 1.57 1.78 11.10
CA ARG A 29 2.26 1.14 12.22
C ARG A 29 2.94 2.25 13.04
N TYR A 30 2.71 2.25 14.35
CA TYR A 30 3.45 3.17 15.22
C TYR A 30 4.93 2.82 15.13
N ILE A 31 5.72 3.81 14.73
CA ILE A 31 7.17 3.78 14.67
C ILE A 31 7.68 4.79 15.69
N SER A 32 8.87 4.57 16.23
CA SER A 32 9.44 5.48 17.22
C SER A 32 9.68 6.87 16.61
N LYS A 33 9.78 7.91 17.46
CA LYS A 33 10.07 9.28 16.99
C LYS A 33 11.34 9.37 16.14
N ALA A 34 12.36 8.57 16.47
CA ALA A 34 13.61 8.52 15.71
C ALA A 34 13.45 7.86 14.33
N GLU A 35 12.66 6.79 14.23
CA GLU A 35 12.37 6.13 12.95
C GLU A 35 11.48 7.00 12.06
N ARG A 36 10.53 7.74 12.65
CA ARG A 36 9.69 8.68 11.90
C ARG A 36 10.51 9.81 11.27
N ALA A 37 11.48 10.37 12.00
CA ALA A 37 12.35 11.41 11.46
C ALA A 37 13.24 10.89 10.31
N LYS A 38 13.71 9.64 10.38
CA LYS A 38 14.47 8.99 9.29
C LYS A 38 13.63 8.76 8.05
N LEU A 39 12.40 8.25 8.20
CA LEU A 39 11.49 8.06 7.08
C LEU A 39 11.03 9.39 6.48
N GLU A 40 10.75 10.42 7.27
CA GLU A 40 10.43 11.75 6.75
C GLU A 40 11.59 12.38 5.98
N SER A 41 12.86 12.10 6.36
CA SER A 41 14.01 12.54 5.55
C SER A 41 14.15 11.77 4.24
N GLU A 42 13.87 10.46 4.23
CA GLU A 42 13.93 9.61 3.04
C GLU A 42 12.76 9.89 2.08
N ASP A 43 11.53 9.99 2.59
CA ASP A 43 10.33 10.36 1.83
C ASP A 43 10.50 11.74 1.17
N LYS A 44 11.12 12.70 1.87
CA LYS A 44 11.39 14.03 1.32
C LYS A 44 12.42 14.00 0.20
N THR A 45 13.40 13.09 0.25
CA THR A 45 14.34 12.89 -0.87
C THR A 45 13.68 12.22 -2.08
N GLU A 46 12.77 11.26 -1.87
CA GLU A 46 12.05 10.61 -2.99
C GLU A 46 10.99 11.52 -3.62
N GLN A 47 10.30 12.36 -2.83
CA GLN A 47 9.35 13.36 -3.36
C GLN A 47 10.06 14.45 -4.17
N THR A 48 11.24 14.90 -3.76
CA THR A 48 12.03 15.85 -4.58
C THR A 48 12.52 15.23 -5.89
N SER A 49 12.77 13.91 -5.92
CA SER A 49 13.19 13.22 -7.15
C SER A 49 12.03 12.97 -8.12
N THR A 50 10.79 12.91 -7.63
CA THR A 50 9.60 12.73 -8.48
C THR A 50 9.12 14.06 -9.06
N GLU A 51 9.10 15.13 -8.26
CA GLU A 51 8.68 16.47 -8.73
C GLU A 51 9.63 17.09 -9.78
N LEU A 52 10.94 16.79 -9.73
CA LEU A 52 11.88 17.26 -10.77
C LEU A 52 11.66 16.60 -12.14
N SER A 53 11.04 15.42 -12.20
CA SER A 53 10.80 14.71 -13.47
C SER A 53 9.54 15.16 -14.19
N GLU A 54 8.55 15.66 -13.44
CA GLU A 54 7.28 16.13 -14.02
C GLU A 54 7.38 17.56 -14.58
N GLN A 55 8.27 18.42 -14.05
CA GLN A 55 8.46 19.78 -14.55
C GLN A 55 9.19 19.88 -15.91
N GLU A 56 10.03 18.91 -16.28
CA GLU A 56 10.64 18.89 -17.63
C GLU A 56 9.68 18.41 -18.72
N SER A 57 8.64 17.65 -18.38
CA SER A 57 7.66 17.16 -19.37
C SER A 57 6.59 18.18 -19.76
N THR A 58 6.31 19.18 -18.92
CA THR A 58 5.24 20.18 -19.18
C THR A 58 5.72 21.43 -19.91
N SER A 59 7.03 21.64 -20.05
CA SER A 59 7.59 22.84 -20.71
C SER A 59 7.86 22.62 -22.21
N ALA A 60 7.93 21.38 -22.68
CA ALA A 60 8.19 21.06 -24.08
C ALA A 60 6.95 21.10 -24.99
N ASP A 61 5.73 20.96 -24.44
CA ASP A 61 4.49 20.86 -25.23
C ASP A 61 3.78 22.22 -25.46
N SER A 62 4.19 23.28 -24.77
CA SER A 62 3.53 24.60 -24.88
C SER A 62 4.12 25.53 -25.96
N SER A 63 5.05 25.05 -26.80
CA SER A 63 5.73 25.88 -27.82
C SER A 63 5.27 25.62 -29.27
N GLU A 64 4.23 24.81 -29.51
CA GLU A 64 3.63 24.62 -30.84
C GLU A 64 2.14 24.96 -30.82
N GLN A 65 1.83 26.26 -30.82
CA GLN A 65 0.62 26.79 -31.47
C GLN A 65 0.81 28.25 -31.91
#